data_AF-A0A537LMB1-F1
#
_entry.id   AF-A0A537LMB1-F1
#
_cell.length_a   1.000
_cell.length_b   1.000
_cell.length_c   1.000
_cell.angle_alpha   90.00
_cell.angle_beta   90.00
_cell.angle_gamma   90.00
#
_symmetry.space_group_name_H-M   'P 1'
#
loop_
_entity.id
_entity.type
_entity.pdbx_description
1 polymer ?
#
loop_
_entity_poly.entity_id
_entity_poly.type
_entity_poly.pdbx_seq_one_letter_code
_entity_poly.pdbx_strand_id
1 'polypeptide(L)' 'METQELLYVTCRSCSSQVPTGLPLSGAVYEIPLDQPYQLTCRACGTTAAYTKAQFHILAQTQR' A
#
# COMPACT_ATOMS: atom_id res chain seq x y z
N MET A 1 21.21 -5.90 5.16
CA MET A 1 19.94 -6.20 4.47
C MET A 1 19.10 -4.95 4.57
N GLU A 2 18.84 -4.28 3.46
CA GLU A 2 18.02 -3.05 3.45
C GLU A 2 16.57 -3.43 3.76
N THR A 3 16.11 -3.04 4.95
CA THR A 3 14.70 -3.16 5.33
C THR A 3 13.90 -2.23 4.44
N GLN A 4 13.29 -2.76 3.38
CA GLN A 4 12.39 -1.97 2.55
C GLN A 4 11.04 -1.89 3.25
N GLU A 5 10.80 -0.75 3.90
CA GLU A 5 9.46 -0.39 4.37
C GLU A 5 8.55 -0.29 3.13
N LEU A 6 7.41 -0.97 3.14
CA LEU A 6 6.49 -1.00 2.00
C LEU A 6 5.19 -0.27 2.35
N LEU A 7 4.59 0.38 1.36
CA LEU A 7 3.27 0.97 1.51
C LEU A 7 2.18 -0.11 1.35
N TYR A 8 1.11 0.02 2.11
CA TYR A 8 -0.10 -0.80 1.98
C TYR A 8 -1.35 0.06 2.06
N VAL A 9 -2.48 -0.51 1.66
CA VAL A 9 -3.81 0.07 1.86
C VAL A 9 -4.70 -0.91 2.60
N THR A 10 -5.71 -0.40 3.28
CA THR A 10 -6.72 -1.24 3.92
C THR A 10 -7.85 -1.53 2.94
N CYS A 11 -8.08 -2.81 2.66
CA CYS A 11 -9.19 -3.22 1.80
C CYS A 11 -10.53 -2.84 2.44
N ARG A 12 -11.38 -2.09 1.73
CA ARG A 12 -12.69 -1.69 2.27
C ARG A 12 -13.68 -2.84 2.45
N SER A 13 -13.50 -3.96 1.75
CA SER A 13 -14.44 -5.08 1.80
C SER A 13 -14.17 -6.06 2.93
N CYS A 14 -12.90 -6.31 3.27
CA CYS A 14 -12.53 -7.31 4.28
C CYS A 14 -11.56 -6.78 5.35
N SER A 15 -11.26 -5.48 5.32
CA SER A 15 -10.31 -4.81 6.23
C SER A 15 -8.90 -5.40 6.24
N SER A 16 -8.57 -6.26 5.27
CA SER A 16 -7.23 -6.84 5.15
C SER A 16 -6.24 -5.83 4.59
N GLN A 17 -4.99 -5.94 5.02
CA GLN A 17 -3.89 -5.13 4.50
C GLN A 17 -3.53 -5.62 3.08
N VAL A 18 -3.50 -4.68 2.13
CA VAL A 18 -3.16 -4.93 0.74
C VAL A 18 -1.85 -4.21 0.43
N PRO A 19 -0.72 -4.93 0.31
CA PRO A 19 0.55 -4.29 -0.03
C PRO A 19 0.45 -3.67 -1.42
N THR A 20 0.85 -2.41 -1.52
CA THR A 20 0.89 -1.69 -2.80
C THR A 20 2.11 -2.08 -3.64
N GLY A 21 3.13 -2.69 -3.02
CA GLY A 21 4.43 -3.00 -3.63
C GLY A 21 5.34 -1.78 -3.79
N LEU A 22 4.89 -0.60 -3.36
CA LEU A 22 5.67 0.64 -3.44
C LEU A 22 6.57 0.77 -2.20
N PRO A 23 7.88 1.05 -2.39
CA PRO A 23 8.78 1.30 -1.28
C PRO A 23 8.44 2.64 -0.60
N LEU A 24 8.67 2.70 0.72
CA LEU A 24 8.56 3.91 1.53
C LEU A 24 9.69 4.91 1.26
N SER A 25 10.73 4.51 0.53
CA SER A 25 11.82 5.38 0.09
C SER A 25 11.29 6.64 -0.62
N GLY A 26 12.15 7.62 -0.93
CA GLY A 26 11.79 8.94 -1.49
C GLY A 26 10.69 8.95 -2.58
N ALA A 27 10.48 7.85 -3.30
CA ALA A 27 9.31 7.54 -4.11
C ALA A 27 7.94 7.90 -3.49
N VAL A 28 7.72 7.79 -2.17
CA VAL A 28 6.47 8.26 -1.54
C VAL A 28 6.19 9.71 -1.86
N TYR A 29 7.23 10.56 -1.87
CA TYR A 29 7.10 11.98 -2.19
C TYR A 29 6.83 12.20 -3.69
N GLU A 30 7.32 11.30 -4.55
CA GLU A 30 7.11 11.34 -6.00
C GLU A 30 5.74 10.79 -6.44
N ILE A 31 5.06 9.99 -5.59
CA ILE A 31 3.70 9.52 -5.90
C ILE A 31 2.73 10.71 -5.90
N PRO A 32 2.02 10.97 -7.02
CA PRO A 32 1.01 12.01 -7.09
C PRO A 32 -0.14 11.70 -6.13
N LEU A 33 -0.59 12.73 -5.39
CA LEU A 33 -1.68 12.59 -4.42
C LEU A 33 -2.99 12.06 -5.06
N ASP A 34 -3.26 12.45 -6.30
CA ASP A 34 -4.51 12.16 -6.99
C ASP A 34 -4.42 10.93 -7.92
N GLN A 35 -3.24 10.33 -8.09
CA GLN A 35 -3.11 9.18 -9.00
C GLN A 35 -3.78 7.94 -8.39
N PRO A 36 -4.80 7.36 -9.05
CA PRO A 36 -5.45 6.16 -8.57
C PRO A 36 -4.59 4.92 -8.87
N TYR A 37 -4.30 4.14 -7.84
CA TYR A 37 -3.66 2.83 -7.92
C TYR A 37 -4.73 1.74 -7.79
N GLN A 38 -4.93 0.97 -8.85
CA GLN A 38 -5.79 -0.21 -8.77
C GLN A 38 -5.05 -1.34 -8.07
N LEU A 39 -5.59 -1.76 -6.92
CA LEU A 39 -5.04 -2.84 -6.12
C LEU A 39 -6.11 -3.90 -5.90
N THR A 40 -5.72 -5.15 -6.10
CA THR A 40 -6.55 -6.32 -5.81
C THR A 40 -6.20 -6.86 -4.43
N CYS A 41 -7.20 -6.90 -3.55
CA CYS A 41 -7.05 -7.53 -2.25
C CYS A 41 -6.87 -9.04 -2.42
N ARG A 42 -5.71 -9.57 -2.01
CA ARG A 42 -5.45 -11.02 -2.07
C ARG A 42 -6.28 -11.84 -1.08
N ALA A 43 -6.85 -11.21 -0.03
CA ALA A 43 -7.64 -11.91 0.97
C ALA A 43 -9.09 -12.19 0.49
N CYS A 44 -9.72 -11.23 -0.19
CA CYS A 44 -11.12 -11.35 -0.62
C CYS A 44 -11.33 -11.25 -2.14
N GLY A 45 -10.28 -11.02 -2.92
CA GLY A 45 -10.34 -10.87 -4.38
C GLY A 45 -10.90 -9.53 -4.88
N THR A 46 -11.25 -8.60 -3.98
CA THR A 46 -11.82 -7.31 -4.37
C THR A 46 -10.77 -6.39 -4.97
N THR A 47 -11.01 -5.91 -6.19
CA THR A 47 -10.21 -4.85 -6.82
C THR A 47 -10.82 -3.48 -6.56
N ALA A 48 -10.02 -2.53 -6.08
CA ALA A 48 -10.44 -1.15 -5.87
C ALA A 48 -9.31 -0.18 -6.21
N ALA A 49 -9.68 1.06 -6.52
CA ALA A 49 -8.73 2.15 -6.73
C ALA A 49 -8.44 2.85 -5.38
N TYR A 50 -7.17 3.08 -5.10
CA TYR A 50 -6.69 3.77 -3.91
C TYR A 50 -5.76 4.92 -4.31
N THR A 51 -5.82 6.03 -3.60
CA THR A 51 -4.88 7.14 -3.78
C THR A 51 -3.84 7.14 -2.67
N LYS A 52 -2.77 7.93 -2.84
CA LYS A 52 -1.72 8.12 -1.83
C LYS A 52 -2.27 8.52 -0.46
N ALA A 53 -3.38 9.25 -0.41
CA ALA A 53 -4.03 9.63 0.85
C ALA A 53 -4.51 8.42 1.68
N GLN A 54 -4.67 7.25 1.05
CA GLN A 54 -5.10 6.01 1.69
C GLN A 54 -3.93 5.06 1.98
N PHE A 55 -2.70 5.45 1.66
CA PHE A 55 -1.53 4.61 1.83
C PHE A 55 -1.03 4.69 3.28
N HIS A 56 -0.65 3.54 3.81
CA HIS A 56 -0.14 3.36 5.16
C HIS A 56 1.21 2.66 5.11
N ILE A 57 2.04 2.88 6.12
CA ILE A 57 3.39 2.32 6.21
C ILE A 57 3.33 0.93 6.84
N LEU A 58 3.68 -0.11 6.08
CA LEU A 58 3.90 -1.44 6.64
C LEU A 58 5.32 -1.43 7.22
N ALA A 59 5.42 -1.08 8.50
CA ALA A 59 6.66 -1.31 9.25
C ALA A 59 6.86 -2.83 9.30
N GLN A 60 7.74 -3.37 8.46
CA GLN A 60 8.17 -4.76 8.61
C GLN A 60 8.96 -4.83 9.92
N THR A 61 8.29 -5.26 10.99
CA THR A 61 8.94 -5.52 12.27
C THR A 61 9.89 -6.70 12.04
N GLN A 62 11.19 -6.41 11.88
CA GLN A 62 12.22 -7.43 11.97
C GLN A 62 12.10 -8.09 13.35
N ARG A 63 11.76 -9.38 13.36
CA ARG A 63 12.00 -10.27 14.49
C ARG A 63 13.21 -11.13 14.19
#